data_AF-A0ABC9C9Q9-F1
#
_entry.id   AF-A0ABC9C9Q9-F1
#
_cell.length_a   1.000
_cell.length_b   1.000
_cell.length_c   1.000
_cell.angle_alpha   90.00
_cell.angle_beta   90.00
_cell.angle_gamma   90.00
#
_symmetry.space_group_name_H-M   'P 1'
#
loop_
_entity.id
_entity.type
_entity.pdbx_description
1 polymer ?
#
loop_
_entity_poly.entity_id
_entity_poly.type
_entity_poly.pdbx_seq_one_letter_code
_entity_poly.pdbx_strand_id
1 'polypeptide(L)'
;MAAATTTTTMITIEDLPADVLGCALRRLDGRSLAAASCATSGLRALAADPDTWRALCLAQWPSLALPLPSAHGRRRILDTIPPRRLFADAFPFPSSADAAAAGGELRLPGELVSAVDVYCRGAPLLSRVVETPASSPWFLGSPFRIEAVDRKRPPATSPEATATAAAAPSEMELSWVIADPARGRAVNVSSRRPVAVDRHWYTGETLVRFAVVLGGCKFEATVACADAGVAEVSLAVEDADGAAVGGEGALRLLAAAMEAPRNGAEGEPEEAKRRYREFVRRKKGRKESKARREALVDLCCSAASAAVVLTCLAAVALR
;
A
#
# COMPACT_ATOMS: atom_id res chain seq x y z
N MET A 1 11.20 -2.47 -73.37
CA MET A 1 11.48 -1.83 -72.07
C MET A 1 10.55 -2.44 -71.04
N ALA A 2 11.04 -3.41 -70.27
CA ALA A 2 10.29 -3.95 -69.12
C ALA A 2 10.57 -3.04 -67.92
N ALA A 3 9.51 -2.48 -67.33
CA ALA A 3 9.61 -1.69 -66.11
C ALA A 3 10.05 -2.62 -64.97
N ALA A 4 11.19 -2.32 -64.35
CA ALA A 4 11.63 -2.98 -63.14
C ALA A 4 10.73 -2.52 -61.99
N THR A 5 9.85 -3.42 -61.55
CA THR A 5 9.04 -3.22 -60.35
C THR A 5 9.96 -3.38 -59.14
N THR A 6 10.38 -2.28 -58.53
CA THR A 6 11.14 -2.29 -57.28
C THR A 6 10.22 -2.71 -56.15
N THR A 7 10.29 -3.99 -55.76
CA THR A 7 9.56 -4.50 -54.59
C THR A 7 10.23 -3.97 -53.33
N THR A 8 9.65 -2.95 -52.70
CA THR A 8 10.05 -2.50 -51.36
C THR A 8 9.63 -3.57 -50.35
N THR A 9 10.59 -4.35 -49.85
CA THR A 9 10.38 -5.26 -48.72
C THR A 9 10.11 -4.42 -47.47
N MET A 10 8.87 -4.46 -46.96
CA MET A 10 8.58 -3.93 -45.63
C MET A 10 9.30 -4.78 -44.59
N ILE A 11 10.20 -4.15 -43.86
CA ILE A 11 10.83 -4.75 -42.67
C ILE A 11 9.89 -4.49 -41.49
N THR A 12 9.46 -5.56 -40.85
CA THR A 12 8.66 -5.55 -39.63
C THR A 12 9.56 -5.71 -38.41
N ILE A 13 9.03 -5.40 -37.22
CA ILE A 13 9.80 -5.52 -35.97
C ILE A 13 10.25 -6.96 -35.70
N GLU A 14 9.51 -7.96 -36.17
CA GLU A 14 9.83 -9.39 -36.01
C GLU A 14 10.99 -9.85 -36.90
N ASP A 15 11.35 -9.07 -37.92
CA ASP A 15 12.51 -9.37 -38.78
C ASP A 15 13.85 -9.04 -38.09
N LEU A 16 13.81 -8.40 -36.91
CA LEU A 16 14.98 -8.16 -36.07
C LEU A 16 15.43 -9.44 -35.35
N PRO A 17 16.75 -9.62 -35.14
CA PRO A 17 17.28 -10.70 -34.31
C PRO A 17 16.68 -10.68 -32.89
N ALA A 18 16.42 -11.88 -32.35
CA ALA A 18 15.76 -12.07 -31.06
C ALA A 18 16.53 -11.46 -29.86
N ASP A 19 17.86 -11.43 -29.94
CA ASP A 19 18.74 -10.79 -28.95
C ASP A 19 18.59 -9.26 -28.95
N VAL A 20 18.48 -8.64 -30.13
CA VAL A 20 18.24 -7.20 -30.27
C VAL A 20 16.86 -6.84 -29.74
N LEU A 21 15.83 -7.61 -30.11
CA LEU A 21 14.47 -7.43 -29.58
C LEU A 21 14.43 -7.63 -28.06
N GLY A 22 15.09 -8.66 -27.53
CA GLY A 22 15.19 -8.91 -26.10
C GLY A 22 15.86 -7.74 -25.35
N CYS A 23 16.93 -7.16 -25.92
CA CYS A 23 17.56 -5.96 -25.37
C CYS A 23 16.64 -4.75 -25.38
N ALA A 24 15.84 -4.55 -26.43
CA ALA A 24 14.85 -3.47 -26.48
C ALA A 24 13.74 -3.68 -25.42
N LEU A 25 13.19 -4.89 -25.32
CA LEU A 25 12.14 -5.24 -24.37
C LEU A 25 12.57 -5.06 -22.91
N ARG A 26 13.84 -5.38 -22.58
CA ARG A 26 14.41 -5.16 -21.24
C ARG A 26 14.44 -3.70 -20.78
N ARG A 27 14.28 -2.74 -21.69
CA ARG A 27 14.24 -1.31 -21.39
C ARG A 27 12.82 -0.76 -21.19
N LEU A 28 11.80 -1.57 -21.46
CA LEU A 28 10.41 -1.19 -21.26
C LEU A 28 10.04 -1.29 -19.77
N ASP A 29 9.14 -0.43 -19.32
CA ASP A 29 8.48 -0.60 -18.03
C ASP A 29 7.51 -1.79 -18.06
N GLY A 30 7.17 -2.33 -16.88
CA GLY A 30 6.42 -3.59 -16.80
C GLY A 30 5.07 -3.58 -17.53
N ARG A 31 4.37 -2.43 -17.57
CA ARG A 31 3.13 -2.29 -18.35
C ARG A 31 3.38 -2.36 -19.86
N SER A 32 4.41 -1.69 -20.37
CA SER A 32 4.72 -1.68 -21.79
C SER A 32 5.27 -3.03 -22.23
N LEU A 33 6.04 -3.71 -21.36
CA LEU A 33 6.47 -5.08 -21.59
C LEU A 33 5.28 -6.05 -21.67
N ALA A 34 4.31 -5.92 -20.74
CA ALA A 34 3.08 -6.70 -20.79
C ALA A 34 2.27 -6.43 -22.07
N ALA A 35 2.13 -5.17 -22.46
CA ALA A 35 1.44 -4.79 -23.70
C ALA A 35 2.15 -5.33 -24.95
N ALA A 36 3.48 -5.24 -25.02
CA ALA A 36 4.28 -5.80 -26.11
C ALA A 36 4.11 -7.32 -26.22
N SER A 37 4.00 -8.03 -25.09
CA SER A 37 3.77 -9.49 -25.06
C SER A 37 2.42 -9.92 -25.66
N CYS A 38 1.48 -8.99 -25.83
CA CYS A 38 0.18 -9.25 -26.45
C CYS A 38 0.22 -9.13 -27.97
N ALA A 39 1.20 -8.45 -28.55
CA ALA A 39 1.24 -8.13 -29.98
C ALA A 39 1.52 -9.37 -30.86
N THR A 40 2.51 -10.19 -30.48
CA THR A 40 2.93 -11.38 -31.26
C THR A 40 3.37 -12.52 -30.33
N SER A 41 3.46 -13.74 -30.87
CA SER A 41 4.02 -14.89 -30.13
C SER A 41 5.52 -14.75 -29.87
N GLY A 42 6.27 -14.11 -30.78
CA GLY A 42 7.71 -13.85 -30.63
C GLY A 42 7.99 -12.90 -29.46
N LEU A 43 7.32 -11.74 -29.45
CA LEU A 43 7.41 -10.79 -28.34
C LEU A 43 6.90 -11.39 -27.02
N ARG A 44 5.87 -12.24 -27.07
CA ARG A 44 5.40 -12.97 -25.88
C ARG A 44 6.46 -13.89 -25.29
N ALA A 45 7.16 -14.64 -26.14
CA ALA A 45 8.22 -15.55 -25.70
C ALA A 45 9.39 -14.77 -25.09
N LEU A 46 9.81 -13.67 -25.72
CA LEU A 46 10.88 -12.81 -25.20
C LEU A 46 10.46 -12.09 -23.90
N ALA A 47 9.24 -11.58 -23.83
CA ALA A 47 8.71 -10.92 -22.64
C ALA A 47 8.41 -11.90 -21.50
N ALA A 48 8.47 -13.21 -21.71
CA ALA A 48 8.32 -14.21 -20.67
C ALA A 48 9.63 -14.47 -19.88
N ASP A 49 10.74 -13.83 -20.27
CA ASP A 49 12.05 -13.96 -19.62
C ASP A 49 11.99 -13.61 -18.12
N PRO A 50 12.25 -14.58 -17.21
CA PRO A 50 12.20 -14.36 -15.77
C PRO A 50 13.17 -13.29 -15.28
N ASP A 51 14.34 -13.17 -15.92
CA ASP A 51 15.38 -12.23 -15.47
C ASP A 51 15.03 -10.78 -15.83
N THR A 52 14.35 -10.56 -16.95
CA THR A 52 13.75 -9.27 -17.28
C THR A 52 12.76 -8.83 -16.19
N TRP A 53 11.84 -9.70 -15.77
CA TRP A 53 10.89 -9.36 -14.70
C TRP A 53 11.57 -9.21 -13.33
N ARG A 54 12.62 -9.99 -13.05
CA ARG A 54 13.44 -9.82 -11.84
C ARG A 54 14.09 -8.44 -11.83
N ALA A 55 14.71 -8.02 -12.92
CA ALA A 55 15.34 -6.71 -13.04
C ALA A 55 14.32 -5.58 -12.85
N LEU A 56 13.12 -5.70 -13.45
CA LEU A 56 12.03 -4.73 -13.26
C LEU A 56 11.57 -4.65 -11.80
N CYS A 57 11.39 -5.80 -11.14
CA CYS A 57 11.04 -5.83 -9.72
C CYS A 57 12.10 -5.15 -8.85
N LEU A 58 13.39 -5.42 -9.10
CA LEU A 58 14.49 -4.83 -8.32
C LEU A 58 14.67 -3.33 -8.58
N ALA A 59 14.41 -2.87 -9.81
CA ALA A 59 14.40 -1.45 -10.14
C ALA A 59 13.22 -0.72 -9.47
N GLN A 60 12.06 -1.37 -9.39
CA GLN A 60 10.84 -0.79 -8.81
C GLN A 60 10.79 -0.90 -7.27
N TRP A 61 11.43 -1.92 -6.69
CA TRP A 61 11.42 -2.25 -5.27
C TRP A 61 12.80 -2.78 -4.83
N PRO A 62 13.78 -1.90 -4.52
CA PRO A 62 15.11 -2.32 -4.10
C PRO A 62 15.10 -3.20 -2.84
N SER A 63 14.11 -3.06 -1.96
CA SER A 63 13.91 -3.94 -0.80
C SER A 63 13.82 -5.42 -1.16
N LEU A 64 13.39 -5.79 -2.38
CA LEU A 64 13.35 -7.17 -2.83
C LEU A 64 14.73 -7.82 -3.04
N ALA A 65 15.80 -7.02 -3.10
CA ALA A 65 17.18 -7.52 -3.12
C ALA A 65 17.66 -7.97 -1.74
N LEU A 66 17.02 -7.48 -0.67
CA LEU A 66 17.45 -7.73 0.71
C LEU A 66 17.08 -9.15 1.15
N PRO A 67 17.94 -9.81 1.96
CA PRO A 67 17.62 -11.11 2.53
C PRO A 67 16.53 -10.99 3.61
N LEU A 68 15.74 -12.04 3.74
CA LEU A 68 14.77 -12.21 4.81
C LEU A 68 15.47 -12.34 6.17
N PRO A 69 15.06 -11.57 7.20
CA PRO A 69 15.71 -11.56 8.52
C PRO A 69 15.86 -12.93 9.19
N SER A 70 14.84 -13.78 9.11
CA SER A 70 14.80 -15.08 9.82
C SER A 70 15.47 -16.22 9.01
N ALA A 71 15.72 -16.02 7.72
CA ALA A 71 16.16 -17.08 6.81
C ALA A 71 17.69 -17.30 6.78
N HIS A 72 18.42 -16.99 7.86
CA HIS A 72 19.89 -17.08 7.93
C HIS A 72 20.60 -16.43 6.73
N GLY A 73 20.01 -15.34 6.20
CA GLY A 73 20.60 -14.54 5.12
C GLY A 73 20.52 -15.10 3.70
N ARG A 74 19.81 -16.22 3.45
CA ARG A 74 19.82 -16.88 2.12
C ARG A 74 18.57 -16.67 1.27
N ARG A 75 17.41 -16.43 1.88
CA ARG A 75 16.12 -16.39 1.16
C ARG A 75 15.65 -14.96 0.94
N ARG A 76 15.06 -14.69 -0.22
CA ARG A 76 14.45 -13.42 -0.62
C ARG A 76 12.99 -13.63 -1.00
N ILE A 77 12.23 -12.55 -1.10
CA ILE A 77 10.83 -12.60 -1.56
C ILE A 77 10.74 -13.16 -3.00
N LEU A 78 11.71 -12.80 -3.85
CA LEU A 78 11.75 -13.28 -5.24
C LEU A 78 12.10 -14.76 -5.38
N ASP A 79 12.50 -15.44 -4.30
CA ASP A 79 12.70 -16.90 -4.29
C ASP A 79 11.39 -17.65 -4.00
N THR A 80 10.36 -16.93 -3.51
CA THR A 80 9.06 -17.51 -3.11
C THR A 80 7.95 -17.12 -4.06
N ILE A 81 8.02 -15.92 -4.62
CA ILE A 81 7.04 -15.38 -5.57
C ILE A 81 7.74 -15.12 -6.90
N PRO A 82 7.26 -15.73 -8.01
CA PRO A 82 7.81 -15.45 -9.34
C PRO A 82 7.78 -13.94 -9.65
N PRO A 83 8.88 -13.34 -10.18
CA PRO A 83 8.98 -11.90 -10.35
C PRO A 83 7.83 -11.28 -11.15
N ARG A 84 7.42 -11.93 -12.25
CA ARG A 84 6.28 -11.48 -13.07
C ARG A 84 4.96 -11.45 -12.28
N ARG A 85 4.74 -12.46 -11.44
CA ARG A 85 3.54 -12.54 -10.59
C ARG A 85 3.59 -11.47 -9.51
N LEU A 86 4.72 -11.31 -8.83
CA LEU A 86 4.92 -10.26 -7.83
C LEU A 86 4.64 -8.88 -8.42
N PHE A 87 5.19 -8.60 -9.62
CA PHE A 87 4.98 -7.34 -10.31
C PHE A 87 3.50 -7.10 -10.57
N ALA A 88 2.80 -8.07 -11.17
CA ALA A 88 1.36 -7.96 -11.45
C ALA A 88 0.50 -7.82 -10.19
N ASP A 89 0.89 -8.47 -9.10
CA ASP A 89 0.19 -8.44 -7.81
C ASP A 89 0.39 -7.10 -7.07
N ALA A 90 1.56 -6.47 -7.20
CA ALA A 90 1.91 -5.21 -6.53
C ALA A 90 1.72 -3.95 -7.40
N PHE A 91 1.61 -4.12 -8.71
CA PHE A 91 1.39 -3.07 -9.71
C PHE A 91 0.52 -3.65 -10.84
N PRO A 92 -0.74 -3.23 -11.00
CA PRO A 92 -1.39 -2.02 -10.47
C PRO A 92 -2.07 -2.19 -9.09
N PHE A 93 -2.74 -1.15 -8.58
CA PHE A 93 -3.51 -1.24 -7.33
C PHE A 93 -4.67 -2.25 -7.41
N PRO A 94 -5.05 -2.89 -6.27
CA PRO A 94 -6.25 -3.72 -6.22
C PRO A 94 -7.50 -2.88 -6.50
N SER A 95 -8.40 -3.44 -7.30
CA SER A 95 -9.73 -2.88 -7.50
C SER A 95 -10.53 -2.87 -6.19
N SER A 96 -11.25 -1.78 -5.92
CA SER A 96 -12.04 -1.64 -4.69
C SER A 96 -13.39 -2.34 -4.75
N ALA A 97 -13.83 -2.79 -5.93
CA ALA A 97 -15.21 -3.18 -6.19
C ALA A 97 -15.62 -4.47 -5.46
N ASP A 98 -14.69 -5.42 -5.26
CA ASP A 98 -15.07 -6.79 -4.88
C ASP A 98 -14.49 -7.29 -3.55
N ALA A 99 -13.72 -6.48 -2.82
CA ALA A 99 -13.16 -6.92 -1.52
C ALA A 99 -14.25 -7.23 -0.47
N ALA A 100 -15.46 -6.71 -0.65
CA ALA A 100 -16.62 -7.03 0.19
C ALA A 100 -17.44 -8.25 -0.31
N ALA A 101 -17.23 -8.70 -1.55
CA ALA A 101 -18.04 -9.75 -2.19
C ALA A 101 -17.37 -11.14 -2.21
N ALA A 102 -16.08 -11.23 -1.85
CA ALA A 102 -15.39 -12.51 -1.70
C ALA A 102 -15.80 -13.23 -0.40
N GLY A 103 -17.03 -13.73 -0.36
CA GLY A 103 -17.60 -14.53 0.73
C GLY A 103 -17.06 -15.97 0.82
N GLY A 104 -15.83 -16.21 0.36
CA GLY A 104 -15.14 -17.48 0.54
C GLY A 104 -14.29 -17.45 1.81
N GLU A 105 -14.15 -18.59 2.50
CA GLU A 105 -13.18 -18.75 3.58
C GLU A 105 -11.75 -18.64 3.02
N LEU A 106 -11.27 -17.41 2.85
CA LEU A 106 -9.89 -17.16 2.46
C LEU A 106 -8.98 -17.59 3.62
N ARG A 107 -8.13 -18.58 3.37
CA ARG A 107 -7.09 -18.98 4.32
C ARG A 107 -6.22 -17.78 4.67
N LEU A 108 -6.20 -17.42 5.96
CA LEU A 108 -5.43 -16.30 6.46
C LEU A 108 -3.92 -16.57 6.31
N PRO A 109 -3.13 -15.54 5.94
CA PRO A 109 -1.67 -15.66 5.91
C PRO A 109 -1.14 -16.01 7.31
N GLY A 110 -0.31 -17.05 7.40
CA GLY A 110 0.37 -17.40 8.64
C GLY A 110 1.61 -16.54 8.91
N GLU A 111 2.23 -16.04 7.83
CA GLU A 111 3.38 -15.16 7.83
C GLU A 111 3.18 -14.09 6.77
N LEU A 112 3.58 -12.86 7.08
CA LEU A 112 3.63 -11.77 6.12
C LEU A 112 5.07 -11.30 5.97
N VAL A 113 5.44 -10.93 4.75
CA VAL A 113 6.69 -10.22 4.48
C VAL A 113 6.35 -8.85 3.89
N SER A 114 6.79 -7.78 4.56
CA SER A 114 6.67 -6.42 4.04
C SER A 114 7.98 -5.97 3.40
N ALA A 115 7.93 -5.67 2.11
CA ALA A 115 8.95 -4.96 1.35
C ALA A 115 8.58 -3.47 1.31
N VAL A 116 9.43 -2.64 1.93
CA VAL A 116 9.16 -1.21 2.16
C VAL A 116 10.26 -0.38 1.53
N ASP A 117 9.88 0.46 0.58
CA ASP A 117 10.77 1.37 -0.12
C ASP A 117 10.24 2.80 -0.05
N VAL A 118 11.03 3.72 0.52
CA VAL A 118 10.75 5.16 0.55
C VAL A 118 11.64 5.82 -0.48
N TYR A 119 11.07 6.67 -1.31
CA TYR A 119 11.76 7.39 -2.36
C TYR A 119 11.58 8.90 -2.20
N CYS A 120 12.50 9.66 -2.77
CA CYS A 120 12.35 11.09 -3.01
C CYS A 120 12.85 11.40 -4.41
N ARG A 121 12.00 12.00 -5.24
CA ARG A 121 12.32 12.33 -6.64
C ARG A 121 12.86 11.12 -7.43
N GLY A 122 12.30 9.93 -7.16
CA GLY A 122 12.72 8.66 -7.79
C GLY A 122 13.99 8.02 -7.22
N ALA A 123 14.72 8.69 -6.33
CA ALA A 123 15.88 8.10 -5.65
C ALA A 123 15.45 7.39 -4.35
N PRO A 124 15.91 6.16 -4.07
CA PRO A 124 15.56 5.46 -2.83
C PRO A 124 16.23 6.12 -1.61
N LEU A 125 15.43 6.51 -0.63
CA LEU A 125 15.87 7.02 0.68
C LEU A 125 16.01 5.90 1.72
N LEU A 126 15.17 4.87 1.62
CA LEU A 126 15.14 3.75 2.57
C LEU A 126 14.58 2.52 1.87
N SER A 127 15.23 1.38 2.07
CA SER A 127 14.71 0.07 1.70
C SER A 127 14.80 -0.89 2.89
N ARG A 128 13.68 -1.54 3.23
CA ARG A 128 13.57 -2.45 4.38
C ARG A 128 12.71 -3.66 4.05
N VAL A 129 13.02 -4.77 4.70
CA VAL A 129 12.22 -5.99 4.68
C VAL A 129 11.88 -6.37 6.11
N VAL A 130 10.60 -6.63 6.37
CA VAL A 130 10.07 -7.00 7.69
C VAL A 130 9.31 -8.31 7.57
N GLU A 131 9.64 -9.28 8.42
CA GLU A 131 8.84 -10.49 8.60
C GLU A 131 7.90 -10.32 9.78
N THR A 132 6.65 -10.70 9.60
CA THR A 132 5.60 -10.58 10.63
C THR A 132 4.93 -11.93 10.85
N PRO A 133 5.01 -12.52 12.05
CA PRO A 133 4.33 -13.77 12.39
C PRO A 133 2.84 -13.53 12.59
N ALA A 134 2.11 -13.54 11.47
CA ALA A 134 0.70 -13.17 11.37
C ALA A 134 -0.26 -14.17 12.03
N SER A 135 0.18 -15.40 12.28
CA SER A 135 -0.59 -16.43 13.00
C SER A 135 -0.53 -16.32 14.52
N SER A 136 0.33 -15.45 15.07
CA SER A 136 0.49 -15.37 16.53
C SER A 136 -0.77 -14.82 17.20
N PRO A 137 -1.22 -15.39 18.34
CA PRO A 137 -2.41 -14.90 19.05
C PRO A 137 -2.31 -13.42 19.44
N TRP A 138 -1.09 -12.97 19.78
CA TRP A 138 -0.82 -11.57 20.08
C TRP A 138 -1.06 -10.67 18.87
N PHE A 139 -0.62 -11.07 17.68
CA PHE A 139 -0.87 -10.31 16.46
C PHE A 139 -2.37 -10.28 16.13
N LEU A 140 -3.04 -11.43 16.18
CA LEU A 140 -4.47 -11.53 15.83
C LEU A 140 -5.37 -10.70 16.76
N GLY A 141 -5.08 -10.70 18.06
CA GLY A 141 -5.87 -10.00 19.07
C GLY A 141 -5.48 -8.54 19.32
N SER A 142 -4.33 -8.06 18.81
CA SER A 142 -3.89 -6.67 18.98
C SER A 142 -4.26 -5.80 17.79
N PRO A 143 -4.32 -4.46 17.96
CA PRO A 143 -4.39 -3.52 16.84
C PRO A 143 -3.31 -3.82 15.80
N PHE A 144 -3.71 -3.96 14.54
CA PHE A 144 -2.77 -4.23 13.46
C PHE A 144 -1.75 -3.10 13.35
N ARG A 145 -0.47 -3.46 13.52
CA ARG A 145 0.66 -2.56 13.31
C ARG A 145 1.87 -3.31 12.80
N ILE A 146 2.53 -2.78 11.79
CA ILE A 146 3.83 -3.25 11.29
C ILE A 146 4.79 -2.07 11.34
N GLU A 147 5.92 -2.23 12.01
CA GLU A 147 6.99 -1.22 12.10
C GLU A 147 8.16 -1.68 11.23
N ALA A 148 8.47 -0.90 10.18
CA ALA A 148 9.60 -1.16 9.30
C ALA A 148 10.88 -0.45 9.75
N VAL A 149 10.72 0.68 10.42
CA VAL A 149 11.79 1.39 11.14
C VAL A 149 11.22 1.79 12.50
N ASP A 150 11.83 1.28 13.57
CA ASP A 150 11.48 1.61 14.95
C ASP A 150 12.45 2.68 15.48
N ARG A 151 11.90 3.76 16.06
CA ARG A 151 12.66 4.84 16.70
C ARG A 151 13.57 4.35 17.83
N LYS A 152 13.22 3.28 18.54
CA LYS A 152 13.99 2.78 19.69
C LYS A 152 15.24 2.02 19.28
N ARG A 153 15.34 1.59 18.02
CA ARG A 153 16.51 0.86 17.53
C ARG A 153 17.54 1.89 17.07
N PRO A 154 18.76 1.92 17.63
CA PRO A 154 19.78 2.84 17.17
C PRO A 154 20.02 2.59 15.67
N PRO A 155 20.14 3.64 14.85
CA PRO A 155 20.40 3.46 13.43
C PRO A 155 21.70 2.66 13.29
N ALA A 156 21.63 1.51 12.62
CA ALA A 156 22.83 0.85 12.13
C ALA A 156 23.58 1.90 11.30
N THR A 157 24.78 2.26 11.74
CA THR A 157 25.68 3.21 11.08
C THR A 157 25.93 2.74 9.66
N SER A 158 25.14 3.28 8.73
CA SER A 158 25.40 3.21 7.30
C SER A 158 26.08 4.53 6.94
N PRO A 159 27.25 4.50 6.29
CA PRO A 159 28.06 5.70 6.04
C PRO A 159 27.53 6.59 4.90
N GLU A 160 26.28 6.44 4.46
CA GLU A 160 25.72 7.18 3.32
C GLU A 160 24.69 8.26 3.71
N ALA A 161 24.55 8.58 5.01
CA ALA A 161 23.79 9.73 5.46
C ALA A 161 24.58 11.04 5.20
N THR A 162 24.92 11.33 3.95
CA THR A 162 25.44 12.63 3.54
C THR A 162 24.40 13.32 2.64
N ALA A 163 23.87 14.42 3.17
CA ALA A 163 23.03 15.42 2.49
C ALA A 163 21.59 15.02 2.11
N THR A 164 20.77 14.61 3.07
CA THR A 164 19.30 14.74 2.93
C THR A 164 18.87 16.17 3.23
N ALA A 165 19.32 17.13 2.41
CA ALA A 165 18.83 18.49 2.47
C ALA A 165 17.37 18.52 1.99
N ALA A 166 16.45 18.80 2.93
CA ALA A 166 15.10 19.33 2.71
C ALA A 166 14.37 18.83 1.44
N ALA A 167 14.23 17.51 1.29
CA ALA A 167 13.24 16.96 0.37
C ALA A 167 11.86 17.50 0.78
N ALA A 168 11.15 18.14 -0.14
CA ALA A 168 9.79 18.58 0.15
C ALA A 168 8.97 17.33 0.50
N PRO A 169 8.30 17.28 1.66
CA PRO A 169 7.57 16.08 2.10
C PRO A 169 6.51 15.61 1.10
N SER A 170 6.01 16.53 0.27
CA SER A 170 5.07 16.27 -0.83
C SER A 170 5.67 15.52 -2.03
N GLU A 171 7.00 15.51 -2.17
CA GLU A 171 7.74 14.84 -3.24
C GLU A 171 8.23 13.43 -2.85
N MET A 172 7.95 13.02 -1.61
CA MET A 172 8.23 11.66 -1.17
C MET A 172 7.25 10.67 -1.80
N GLU A 173 7.77 9.49 -2.13
CA GLU A 173 6.96 8.37 -2.60
C GLU A 173 7.21 7.16 -1.71
N LEU A 174 6.19 6.31 -1.54
CA LEU A 174 6.28 5.10 -0.73
C LEU A 174 5.77 3.92 -1.55
N SER A 175 6.50 2.82 -1.51
CA SER A 175 5.96 1.53 -1.88
C SER A 175 6.00 0.59 -0.68
N TRP A 176 4.83 0.14 -0.24
CA TRP A 176 4.68 -0.87 0.81
C TRP A 176 4.04 -2.12 0.22
N VAL A 177 4.87 -3.08 -0.20
CA VAL A 177 4.42 -4.36 -0.76
C VAL A 177 4.36 -5.39 0.36
N ILE A 178 3.16 -5.90 0.64
CA ILE A 178 2.97 -7.01 1.56
C ILE A 178 2.83 -8.29 0.74
N ALA A 179 3.63 -9.30 1.06
CA ALA A 179 3.62 -10.61 0.45
C ALA A 179 3.16 -11.68 1.46
N ASP A 180 2.36 -12.62 0.97
CA ASP A 180 2.13 -13.94 1.58
C ASP A 180 3.00 -14.96 0.82
N PRO A 181 4.15 -15.38 1.38
CA PRO A 181 5.03 -16.33 0.74
C PRO A 181 4.44 -17.73 0.57
N ALA A 182 3.48 -18.12 1.42
CA ALA A 182 2.86 -19.44 1.37
C ALA A 182 1.86 -19.55 0.21
N ARG A 183 1.11 -18.47 -0.04
CA ARG A 183 0.17 -18.38 -1.17
C ARG A 183 0.83 -17.87 -2.45
N GLY A 184 2.04 -17.33 -2.37
CA GLY A 184 2.74 -16.71 -3.47
C GLY A 184 2.00 -15.48 -4.00
N ARG A 185 1.37 -14.71 -3.11
CA ARG A 185 0.58 -13.51 -3.43
C ARG A 185 1.19 -12.26 -2.83
N ALA A 186 0.96 -11.13 -3.46
CA ALA A 186 1.33 -9.83 -2.92
C ALA A 186 0.27 -8.75 -3.15
N VAL A 187 0.39 -7.65 -2.42
CA VAL A 187 -0.42 -6.45 -2.60
C VAL A 187 0.36 -5.23 -2.15
N ASN A 188 0.26 -4.13 -2.90
CA ASN A 188 0.79 -2.84 -2.47
C ASN A 188 -0.29 -2.08 -1.67
N VAL A 189 0.03 -1.73 -0.43
CA VAL A 189 -0.90 -1.05 0.51
C VAL A 189 -0.54 0.42 0.77
N SER A 190 0.21 1.03 -0.14
CA SER A 190 0.58 2.44 -0.09
C SER A 190 -0.01 3.19 -1.28
N SER A 191 -0.39 4.45 -1.12
CA SER A 191 -0.93 5.28 -2.22
C SER A 191 0.12 5.72 -3.25
N ARG A 192 1.37 5.27 -3.13
CA ARG A 192 2.57 5.78 -3.81
C ARG A 192 2.90 7.24 -3.50
N ARG A 193 1.94 8.14 -3.67
CA ARG A 193 2.07 9.57 -3.34
C ARG A 193 1.47 9.91 -1.98
N PRO A 194 1.93 10.99 -1.31
CA PRO A 194 1.39 11.40 -0.03
C PRO A 194 -0.08 11.83 -0.14
N VAL A 195 -0.90 11.36 0.80
CA VAL A 195 -2.29 11.78 0.95
C VAL A 195 -2.43 12.94 1.93
N ALA A 196 -1.53 13.03 2.91
CA ALA A 196 -1.45 14.11 3.88
C ALA A 196 0.01 14.30 4.35
N VAL A 197 0.33 15.53 4.76
CA VAL A 197 1.58 15.89 5.40
C VAL A 197 1.22 16.69 6.64
N ASP A 198 1.55 16.15 7.79
CA ASP A 198 1.29 16.75 9.10
C ASP A 198 2.62 17.04 9.81
N ARG A 199 2.58 17.80 10.91
CA ARG A 199 3.72 17.97 11.81
C ARG A 199 3.36 17.42 13.17
N HIS A 200 4.23 16.57 13.73
CA HIS A 200 4.03 16.03 15.07
C HIS A 200 4.12 17.18 16.08
N TRP A 201 3.06 17.35 16.87
CA TRP A 201 2.87 18.54 17.72
C TRP A 201 3.96 18.73 18.79
N TYR A 202 4.48 17.63 19.36
CA TYR A 202 5.52 17.68 20.40
C TYR A 202 6.95 17.61 19.84
N THR A 203 7.27 16.60 19.03
CA THR A 203 8.63 16.39 18.50
C THR A 203 8.98 17.35 17.36
N GLY A 204 7.99 17.98 16.72
CA GLY A 204 8.21 18.82 15.55
C GLY A 204 8.56 18.04 14.28
N GLU A 205 8.57 16.71 14.31
CA GLU A 205 8.86 15.86 13.16
C GLU A 205 7.79 16.01 12.06
N THR A 206 8.21 15.86 10.80
CA THR A 206 7.25 15.85 9.69
C THR A 206 6.68 14.45 9.52
N LEU A 207 5.35 14.33 9.50
CA LEU A 207 4.65 13.06 9.30
C LEU A 207 4.07 13.02 7.89
N VAL A 208 4.64 12.19 7.03
CA VAL A 208 4.15 11.97 5.67
C VAL A 208 3.27 10.73 5.67
N ARG A 209 2.02 10.90 5.24
CA ARG A 209 1.00 9.84 5.26
C ARG A 209 0.69 9.35 3.87
N PHE A 210 0.65 8.04 3.73
CA PHE A 210 0.25 7.33 2.52
C PHE A 210 -0.89 6.40 2.92
N ALA A 211 -1.95 6.34 2.11
CA ALA A 211 -3.10 5.53 2.51
C ALA A 211 -3.89 4.97 1.34
N VAL A 212 -4.33 3.73 1.51
CA VAL A 212 -5.30 3.07 0.63
C VAL A 212 -6.52 2.65 1.44
N VAL A 213 -7.67 2.54 0.78
CA VAL A 213 -8.91 2.08 1.41
C VAL A 213 -9.24 0.70 0.87
N LEU A 214 -9.22 -0.31 1.74
CA LEU A 214 -9.50 -1.71 1.41
C LEU A 214 -10.64 -2.21 2.28
N GLY A 215 -11.70 -2.75 1.67
CA GLY A 215 -12.89 -3.24 2.39
C GLY A 215 -13.49 -2.23 3.37
N GLY A 216 -13.49 -0.95 3.01
CA GLY A 216 -14.00 0.13 3.87
C GLY A 216 -13.11 0.52 5.05
N CYS A 217 -11.92 -0.06 5.18
CA CYS A 217 -10.92 0.30 6.19
C CYS A 217 -9.75 1.05 5.55
N LYS A 218 -9.16 1.97 6.31
CA LYS A 218 -8.01 2.78 5.90
C LYS A 218 -6.72 2.08 6.35
N PHE A 219 -5.95 1.61 5.38
CA PHE A 219 -4.55 1.22 5.60
C PHE A 219 -3.71 2.50 5.47
N GLU A 220 -3.07 2.90 6.56
CA GLU A 220 -2.27 4.13 6.62
C GLU A 220 -0.82 3.79 6.97
N ALA A 221 0.08 4.09 6.04
CA ALA A 221 1.50 4.10 6.28
C ALA A 221 1.94 5.53 6.66
N THR A 222 2.69 5.64 7.75
CA THR A 222 3.24 6.90 8.24
C THR A 222 4.76 6.84 8.18
N VAL A 223 5.36 7.82 7.51
CA VAL A 223 6.80 8.06 7.49
C VAL A 223 7.06 9.30 8.34
N ALA A 224 7.74 9.12 9.47
CA ALA A 224 8.18 10.22 10.31
C ALA A 224 9.59 10.65 9.87
N CYS A 225 9.75 11.93 9.55
CA CYS A 225 11.01 12.52 9.15
C CYS A 225 11.49 13.50 10.22
N ALA A 226 12.70 13.27 10.71
CA ALA A 226 13.47 14.16 11.56
C ALA A 226 14.58 14.83 10.74
N ASP A 227 15.37 15.71 11.37
CA ASP A 227 16.42 16.50 10.69
C ASP A 227 17.49 15.61 10.01
N ALA A 228 17.71 14.39 10.53
CA ALA A 228 18.67 13.44 9.99
C ALA A 228 18.10 12.46 8.94
N GLY A 229 16.81 12.59 8.57
CA GLY A 229 16.15 11.72 7.59
C GLY A 229 14.96 10.95 8.17
N VAL A 230 14.72 9.74 7.65
CA VAL A 230 13.57 8.90 8.04
C VAL A 230 13.80 8.28 9.42
N ALA A 231 12.98 8.68 10.40
CA ALA A 231 13.09 8.27 11.79
C ALA A 231 12.16 7.09 12.16
N GLU A 232 10.94 7.05 11.60
CA GLU A 232 9.99 5.95 11.79
C GLU A 232 9.27 5.65 10.48
N VAL A 233 9.00 4.37 10.23
CA VAL A 233 8.10 3.94 9.16
C VAL A 233 7.18 2.87 9.71
N SER A 234 5.89 3.15 9.78
CA SER A 234 4.90 2.24 10.34
C SER A 234 3.63 2.16 9.51
N LEU A 235 2.95 1.02 9.54
CA LEU A 235 1.67 0.76 8.88
C LEU A 235 0.64 0.37 9.94
N ALA A 236 -0.53 1.00 9.90
CA ALA A 236 -1.66 0.71 10.78
C ALA A 236 -2.97 0.66 9.98
N VAL A 237 -4.00 0.06 10.57
CA VAL A 237 -5.34 -0.05 9.96
C VAL A 237 -6.39 0.54 10.87
N GLU A 238 -7.19 1.45 10.33
CA GLU A 238 -8.35 2.03 10.99
C GLU A 238 -9.64 1.65 10.25
N ASP A 239 -10.70 1.39 11.00
CA ASP A 239 -12.03 1.26 10.43
C ASP A 239 -12.63 2.64 10.07
N ALA A 240 -13.85 2.61 9.56
CA ALA A 240 -14.54 3.81 9.11
C ALA A 240 -15.01 4.74 10.25
N ASP A 241 -14.99 4.27 11.50
CA ASP A 241 -15.25 5.08 12.70
C ASP A 241 -13.95 5.64 13.31
N GLY A 242 -12.81 5.12 12.87
CA GLY A 242 -11.47 5.48 13.32
C GLY A 242 -10.96 4.64 14.48
N ALA A 243 -11.60 3.52 14.79
CA ALA A 243 -11.06 2.55 15.72
C ALA A 243 -9.98 1.73 15.00
N ALA A 244 -8.98 1.29 15.77
CA ALA A 244 -7.93 0.42 15.21
C ALA A 244 -8.51 -0.97 14.92
N VAL A 245 -8.19 -1.51 13.74
CA VAL A 245 -8.62 -2.85 13.34
C VAL A 245 -7.62 -3.87 13.90
N GLY A 246 -8.13 -4.94 14.51
CA GLY A 246 -7.28 -6.02 15.02
C GLY A 246 -6.54 -6.77 13.91
N GLY A 247 -5.45 -7.46 14.24
CA GLY A 247 -4.63 -8.18 13.26
C GLY A 247 -5.43 -9.18 12.43
N GLU A 248 -6.35 -9.93 13.05
CA GLU A 248 -7.21 -10.89 12.34
C GLU A 248 -8.13 -10.20 11.30
N GLY A 249 -8.71 -9.05 11.65
CA GLY A 249 -9.53 -8.25 10.74
C GLY A 249 -8.72 -7.69 9.58
N ALA A 250 -7.52 -7.16 9.86
CA ALA A 250 -6.62 -6.64 8.84
C ALA A 250 -6.10 -7.74 7.91
N LEU A 251 -5.82 -8.96 8.41
CA LEU A 251 -5.42 -10.10 7.59
C LEU A 251 -6.50 -10.54 6.60
N ARG A 252 -7.78 -10.53 7.01
CA ARG A 252 -8.90 -10.80 6.09
C ARG A 252 -8.93 -9.79 4.95
N LEU A 253 -8.77 -8.51 5.28
CA LEU A 253 -8.74 -7.43 4.28
C LEU A 253 -7.54 -7.55 3.35
N LEU A 254 -6.36 -7.89 3.86
CA LEU A 254 -5.15 -8.14 3.06
C LEU A 254 -5.32 -9.36 2.16
N ALA A 255 -5.85 -10.47 2.66
CA ALA A 255 -6.09 -11.69 1.88
C ALA A 255 -7.10 -11.42 0.74
N ALA A 256 -8.18 -10.70 1.02
CA ALA A 256 -9.14 -10.29 0.00
C ALA A 256 -8.51 -9.34 -1.03
N ALA A 257 -7.69 -8.37 -0.59
CA ALA A 257 -7.01 -7.44 -1.49
C ALA A 257 -5.94 -8.13 -2.35
N MET A 258 -5.25 -9.15 -1.82
CA MET A 258 -4.34 -9.99 -2.59
C MET A 258 -5.08 -10.69 -3.74
N GLU A 259 -6.28 -11.23 -3.49
CA GLU A 259 -7.09 -11.92 -4.50
C GLU A 259 -7.88 -11.01 -5.44
N ALA A 260 -8.06 -9.72 -5.08
CA ALA A 260 -8.84 -8.79 -5.87
C ALA A 260 -8.28 -8.59 -7.29
N PRO A 261 -9.15 -8.35 -8.31
CA PRO A 261 -8.67 -8.06 -9.65
C PRO A 261 -7.88 -6.75 -9.67
N ARG A 262 -6.92 -6.67 -10.59
CA ARG A 262 -5.97 -5.58 -10.75
C ARG A 262 -6.41 -4.69 -11.91
N ASN A 263 -6.68 -3.41 -11.66
CA ASN A 263 -7.12 -2.47 -12.70
C ASN A 263 -5.97 -1.50 -13.01
N GLY A 264 -5.32 -1.67 -14.16
CA GLY A 264 -4.19 -0.85 -14.60
C GLY A 264 -4.59 0.49 -15.20
N ALA A 265 -5.53 1.20 -14.57
CA ALA A 265 -6.03 2.46 -15.08
C ALA A 265 -5.00 3.59 -14.89
N GLU A 266 -4.88 4.45 -15.90
CA GLU A 266 -4.07 5.66 -15.81
C GLU A 266 -4.63 6.58 -14.70
N GLY A 267 -3.74 7.12 -13.84
CA GLY A 267 -4.14 7.94 -12.69
C GLY A 267 -4.44 7.17 -11.40
N GLU A 268 -3.90 5.96 -11.25
CA GLU A 268 -3.94 5.15 -10.01
C GLU A 268 -3.64 5.94 -8.71
N PRO A 269 -2.56 6.73 -8.62
CA PRO A 269 -2.27 7.53 -7.41
C PRO A 269 -3.36 8.58 -7.11
N GLU A 270 -3.90 9.21 -8.15
CA GLU A 270 -4.97 10.20 -8.07
C GLU A 270 -6.28 9.56 -7.63
N GLU A 271 -6.57 8.35 -8.11
CA GLU A 271 -7.69 7.53 -7.66
C GLU A 271 -7.54 7.12 -6.20
N ALA A 272 -6.36 6.66 -5.77
CA ALA A 272 -6.09 6.34 -4.37
C ALA A 272 -6.33 7.57 -3.48
N LYS A 273 -5.83 8.74 -3.89
CA LYS A 273 -6.04 10.02 -3.20
C LYS A 273 -7.51 10.44 -3.17
N ARG A 274 -8.26 10.22 -4.25
CA ARG A 274 -9.71 10.46 -4.32
C ARG A 274 -10.46 9.59 -3.32
N ARG A 275 -10.21 8.28 -3.31
CA ARG A 275 -10.81 7.31 -2.39
C ARG A 275 -10.52 7.66 -0.93
N TYR A 276 -9.28 8.05 -0.63
CA TYR A 276 -8.92 8.53 0.71
C TYR A 276 -9.71 9.77 1.11
N ARG A 277 -9.80 10.79 0.24
CA ARG A 277 -10.56 12.01 0.52
C ARG A 277 -12.05 11.73 0.74
N GLU A 278 -12.64 10.83 -0.05
CA GLU A 278 -14.02 10.39 0.18
C GLU A 278 -14.19 9.70 1.52
N PHE A 279 -13.27 8.80 1.88
CA PHE A 279 -13.29 8.13 3.18
C PHE A 279 -13.21 9.14 4.34
N VAL A 280 -12.29 10.10 4.28
CA VAL A 280 -12.17 11.16 5.29
C VAL A 280 -13.44 12.02 5.37
N ARG A 281 -14.04 12.38 4.24
CA ARG A 281 -15.31 13.13 4.20
C ARG A 281 -16.46 12.32 4.83
N ARG A 282 -16.59 11.04 4.48
CA ARG A 282 -17.59 10.13 5.06
C ARG A 282 -17.38 9.97 6.57
N LYS A 283 -16.13 9.80 7.02
CA LYS A 283 -15.76 9.73 8.44
C LYS A 283 -16.16 11.01 9.19
N LYS A 284 -15.89 12.18 8.62
CA LYS A 284 -16.30 13.47 9.20
C LYS A 284 -17.83 13.57 9.33
N GLY A 285 -18.57 13.24 8.26
CA GLY A 285 -20.04 13.25 8.27
C GLY A 285 -20.64 12.29 9.32
N ARG A 286 -20.06 11.10 9.51
CA ARG A 286 -20.49 10.16 10.56
C ARG A 286 -20.24 10.70 11.95
N LYS A 287 -19.06 11.29 12.21
CA LYS A 287 -18.75 11.93 13.50
C LYS A 287 -19.73 13.04 13.82
N GLU A 288 -20.05 13.90 12.86
CA GLU A 288 -21.04 14.96 13.02
C GLU A 288 -22.44 14.39 13.28
N SER A 289 -22.85 13.35 12.55
CA SER A 289 -24.13 12.67 12.78
C SER A 289 -24.21 12.01 14.16
N LYS A 290 -23.11 11.41 14.64
CA LYS A 290 -23.04 10.81 15.98
C LYS A 290 -23.13 11.87 17.07
N ALA A 291 -22.37 12.97 16.93
CA ALA A 291 -22.43 14.10 17.87
C ALA A 291 -23.84 14.73 17.92
N ARG A 292 -24.52 14.87 16.78
CA ARG A 292 -25.92 15.36 16.74
C ARG A 292 -26.88 14.40 17.47
N ARG A 293 -26.68 13.09 17.31
CA ARG A 293 -27.50 12.09 17.99
C ARG A 293 -27.25 12.09 19.50
N GLU A 294 -25.99 12.19 19.92
CA GLU A 294 -25.61 12.30 21.34
C GLU A 294 -26.19 13.57 21.95
N ALA A 295 -26.06 14.72 21.28
CA ALA A 295 -26.67 15.97 21.73
C ALA A 295 -28.20 15.90 21.86
N LEU A 296 -28.87 15.18 20.95
CA LEU A 296 -30.32 14.95 21.04
C LEU A 296 -30.67 14.08 22.26
N VAL A 297 -29.90 13.03 22.52
CA VAL A 297 -30.08 12.18 23.70
C VAL A 297 -29.86 12.97 24.99
N ASP A 298 -28.81 13.79 25.07
CA ASP A 298 -28.51 14.63 26.23
C ASP A 298 -29.63 15.67 26.48
N LEU A 299 -30.18 16.25 25.42
CA LEU A 299 -31.31 17.17 25.51
C LEU A 299 -32.58 16.47 26.04
N CYS A 300 -32.89 15.27 25.55
CA CYS A 300 -34.02 14.49 26.05
C CYS A 300 -33.82 14.08 27.53
N CYS A 301 -32.62 13.64 27.91
CA CYS A 301 -32.28 13.27 29.27
C CYS A 301 -32.41 14.47 30.22
N SER A 302 -31.83 15.61 29.87
CA SER A 302 -31.93 16.84 30.68
C SER A 302 -33.37 17.35 30.80
N ALA A 303 -34.17 17.31 29.73
CA ALA A 303 -35.58 17.66 29.77
C ALA A 303 -36.41 16.72 30.67
N ALA A 304 -36.17 15.41 30.61
CA ALA A 304 -36.83 14.43 31.47
C ALA A 304 -36.47 14.65 32.95
N SER A 305 -35.19 14.88 33.25
CA SER A 305 -34.75 15.22 34.62
C SER A 305 -35.39 16.52 35.12
N ALA A 306 -35.45 17.57 34.30
CA ALA A 306 -36.10 18.82 34.67
C ALA A 306 -37.60 18.65 34.94
N ALA A 307 -38.31 17.86 34.13
CA ALA A 307 -39.72 17.57 34.33
C ALA A 307 -39.98 16.83 35.66
N VAL A 308 -39.13 15.87 36.02
CA VAL A 308 -39.21 15.17 37.32
C VAL A 308 -39.02 16.14 38.48
N VAL A 309 -38.00 17.01 38.40
CA VAL A 309 -37.74 18.02 39.45
C VAL A 309 -38.92 18.98 39.60
N LEU A 310 -39.46 19.50 38.50
CA LEU A 310 -40.61 20.40 38.52
C LEU A 310 -41.85 19.72 39.10
N THR A 311 -42.08 18.45 38.78
CA THR A 311 -43.20 17.67 39.33
C THR A 311 -43.05 17.48 40.85
N CYS A 312 -41.84 17.17 41.33
CA CYS A 312 -41.55 17.08 42.76
C CYS A 312 -41.76 18.42 43.48
N LEU A 313 -41.30 19.53 42.92
CA LEU A 313 -41.49 20.86 43.50
C LEU A 313 -42.98 21.24 43.57
N ALA A 314 -43.75 20.98 42.51
CA ALA A 314 -45.19 21.21 42.51
C ALA A 314 -45.91 20.37 43.58
N ALA A 315 -45.53 19.10 43.74
CA ALA A 315 -46.10 18.23 44.76
C ALA A 315 -45.77 18.67 46.20
N VAL A 316 -44.62 19.30 46.42
CA VAL A 316 -44.25 19.89 47.73
C VAL A 316 -45.01 21.19 47.98
N ALA A 317 -45.14 22.06 46.98
CA ALA A 317 -45.83 23.35 47.13
C ALA A 317 -47.36 23.24 47.30
N LEU A 318 -47.96 22.13 46.84
CA LEU A 318 -49.39 21.84 46.95
C LEU A 318 -49.77 21.05 48.22
N ARG A 319 -48.80 20.74 49.09
CA ARG A 319 -49.01 20.13 50.42
C ARG A 319 -48.92 21.18 51.51
#